data_AF-A0A511HAI8-F1
#
_entry.id   AF-A0A511HAI8-F1
#
_cell.length_a   1.000
_cell.length_b   1.000
_cell.length_c   1.000
_cell.angle_alpha   90.00
_cell.angle_beta   90.00
_cell.angle_gamma   90.00
#
_symmetry.space_group_name_H-M   'P 1'
#
loop_
_entity.id
_entity.type
_entity.pdbx_description
1 polymer ?
#
loop_
_entity_poly.entity_id
_entity_poly.type
_entity_poly.pdbx_seq_one_letter_code
_entity_poly.pdbx_strand_id
1 'polypeptide(L)'
;MFRRLTEALRVLTRRSPTRGPGPTPGAPRQMLLSDVAADGRPRTKKPAARRSPPRTTRLARYFDLHDDFRIPGRPELSDPVAVDVRRKLDSVWLFTSGARVRSVGKLRLAVTPPGLPLDFSLAGAGLTPVVSARVASVFRELAPDDVQLLPVEVEDRDEPHFILVATRLVRCIDDRACEEVIHYTAEDGLPERVGHYRNVRGLRVDPTKTNGARVFRTWGWPVSLIVSEGIKEALEHAGIAGARFAEVTKPPRKPRRKKTAAKKSRPKRR
;
A
#
# COMPACT_ATOMS: atom_id res chain seq x y z
N MET A 1 8.65 -5.55 -19.39
CA MET A 1 7.61 -5.58 -18.34
C MET A 1 7.25 -4.22 -17.77
N PHE A 2 8.19 -3.30 -17.49
CA PHE A 2 7.87 -1.92 -17.04
C PHE A 2 7.10 -1.03 -18.04
N ARG A 3 7.14 -1.33 -19.35
CA ARG A 3 6.46 -0.53 -20.38
C ARG A 3 4.92 -0.62 -20.37
N ARG A 4 4.34 -1.74 -19.91
CA ARG A 4 2.87 -1.87 -19.83
C ARG A 4 2.28 -1.13 -18.63
N LEU A 5 3.06 -0.96 -17.54
CA LEU A 5 2.69 -0.13 -16.39
C LEU A 5 2.55 1.36 -16.78
N THR A 6 3.38 1.83 -17.71
CA THR A 6 3.36 3.22 -18.20
C THR A 6 2.20 3.54 -19.14
N GLU A 7 1.58 2.56 -19.80
CA GLU A 7 0.42 2.82 -20.68
C GLU A 7 -0.90 2.91 -19.92
N ALA A 8 -1.10 2.11 -18.86
CA ALA A 8 -2.28 2.20 -18.00
C ALA A 8 -2.39 3.58 -17.30
N LEU A 9 -1.26 4.24 -17.03
CA LEU A 9 -1.19 5.61 -16.50
C LEU A 9 -1.53 6.71 -17.54
N ARG A 10 -1.67 6.41 -18.84
CA ARG A 10 -2.03 7.41 -19.87
C ARG A 10 -3.54 7.57 -20.08
N VAL A 11 -4.34 6.55 -19.78
CA VAL A 11 -5.82 6.55 -19.98
C VAL A 11 -6.56 7.39 -18.93
N LEU A 12 -5.81 7.90 -17.97
CA LEU A 12 -6.13 8.73 -16.82
C LEU A 12 -6.82 10.09 -17.10
N THR A 13 -7.30 10.40 -18.31
CA THR A 13 -7.48 11.78 -18.79
C THR A 13 -8.89 12.28 -19.08
N ARG A 14 -9.99 11.59 -18.71
CA ARG A 14 -11.32 12.18 -18.96
C ARG A 14 -12.30 11.90 -17.83
N ARG A 15 -12.72 12.99 -17.16
CA ARG A 15 -13.93 13.18 -16.33
C ARG A 15 -13.75 12.97 -14.82
N SER A 16 -13.67 14.07 -14.07
CA SER A 16 -14.86 14.70 -13.46
C SER A 16 -14.51 15.83 -12.47
N PRO A 17 -15.47 16.72 -12.13
CA PRO A 17 -15.21 18.09 -11.68
C PRO A 17 -15.36 18.34 -10.15
N THR A 18 -14.71 19.45 -9.74
CA THR A 18 -14.94 20.46 -8.67
C THR A 18 -16.23 20.37 -7.80
N ARG A 19 -16.38 20.93 -6.58
CA ARG A 19 -15.77 22.01 -5.76
C ARG A 19 -16.46 21.98 -4.37
N GLY A 20 -15.84 22.54 -3.30
CA GLY A 20 -16.58 22.97 -2.09
C GLY A 20 -15.68 23.32 -0.88
N PRO A 21 -15.97 24.40 -0.10
CA PRO A 21 -14.95 25.25 0.56
C PRO A 21 -14.78 25.05 2.09
N GLY A 22 -13.68 25.59 2.62
CA GLY A 22 -13.12 25.33 3.96
C GLY A 22 -13.60 26.18 5.16
N PRO A 23 -12.91 26.10 6.32
CA PRO A 23 -13.38 26.69 7.58
C PRO A 23 -12.55 27.90 8.05
N THR A 24 -13.13 28.68 8.96
CA THR A 24 -12.45 29.75 9.73
C THR A 24 -13.06 29.85 11.14
N PRO A 25 -12.40 30.51 12.13
CA PRO A 25 -11.82 29.82 13.28
C PRO A 25 -12.27 30.41 14.65
N GLY A 26 -11.80 29.84 15.76
CA GLY A 26 -11.97 30.49 17.07
C GLY A 26 -11.29 29.77 18.23
N ALA A 27 -10.26 30.40 18.78
CA ALA A 27 -9.67 30.21 20.10
C ALA A 27 -9.09 31.58 20.54
N PRO A 28 -8.63 31.82 21.77
CA PRO A 28 -8.92 31.22 23.09
C PRO A 28 -9.18 32.31 24.16
N ARG A 29 -9.39 31.94 25.43
CA ARG A 29 -9.12 32.83 26.58
C ARG A 29 -8.56 32.06 27.78
N GLN A 30 -7.37 32.46 28.20
CA GLN A 30 -6.70 32.16 29.47
C GLN A 30 -7.35 32.93 30.63
N MET A 31 -7.19 32.43 31.85
CA MET A 31 -6.46 33.02 32.99
C MET A 31 -6.83 32.24 34.28
N LEU A 32 -5.83 31.64 34.95
CA LEU A 32 -5.28 32.01 36.28
C LEU A 32 -6.31 31.89 37.43
N LEU A 33 -6.00 31.51 38.67
CA LEU A 33 -4.89 30.93 39.46
C LEU A 33 -5.40 31.11 40.90
N SER A 34 -5.30 30.13 41.80
CA SER A 34 -4.94 30.35 43.23
C SER A 34 -5.20 29.11 44.12
N ASP A 35 -4.08 28.54 44.57
CA ASP A 35 -3.68 28.09 45.92
C ASP A 35 -4.72 27.71 46.99
N VAL A 36 -4.42 26.64 47.75
CA VAL A 36 -4.03 26.69 49.18
C VAL A 36 -3.73 25.29 49.75
N ALA A 37 -2.70 25.26 50.61
CA ALA A 37 -2.50 24.42 51.81
C ALA A 37 -1.23 23.53 51.80
N ALA A 38 -0.33 23.88 52.71
CA ALA A 38 0.81 23.09 53.15
C ALA A 38 0.45 22.37 54.46
N ASP A 39 0.89 21.11 54.63
CA ASP A 39 1.27 20.60 55.95
C ASP A 39 2.25 19.40 55.87
N GLY A 40 2.96 19.15 56.97
CA GLY A 40 4.24 18.47 57.08
C GLY A 40 4.33 16.93 56.98
N ARG A 41 5.58 16.53 56.65
CA ARG A 41 6.30 15.23 56.56
C ARG A 41 5.85 14.07 57.49
N PRO A 42 6.09 12.78 57.10
CA PRO A 42 7.43 12.16 57.22
C PRO A 42 7.93 11.38 55.97
N ARG A 43 9.27 11.35 55.83
CA ARG A 43 10.02 10.64 54.79
C ARG A 43 9.99 9.13 55.03
N THR A 44 9.21 8.40 54.24
CA THR A 44 9.42 6.96 54.03
C THR A 44 10.24 6.74 52.76
N LYS A 45 11.40 6.09 52.87
CA LYS A 45 12.22 5.67 51.72
C LYS A 45 11.42 4.69 50.86
N LYS A 46 10.92 5.13 49.70
CA LYS A 46 10.40 4.22 48.65
C LYS A 46 11.58 3.38 48.12
N PRO A 47 11.43 2.06 47.97
CA PRO A 47 12.44 1.27 47.27
C PRO A 47 12.50 1.76 45.83
N ALA A 48 13.72 1.89 45.31
CA ALA A 48 13.95 2.27 43.92
C ALA A 48 13.23 1.27 43.01
N ALA A 49 12.10 1.70 42.43
CA ALA A 49 11.47 0.98 41.35
C ALA A 49 12.53 0.82 40.26
N ARG A 50 12.93 -0.43 40.03
CA ARG A 50 13.80 -0.84 38.94
C ARG A 50 13.17 -0.28 37.67
N ARG A 51 13.66 0.86 37.16
CA ARG A 51 13.24 1.38 35.87
C ARG A 51 13.56 0.30 34.86
N SER A 52 12.53 -0.39 34.38
CA SER A 52 12.66 -1.26 33.22
C SER A 52 13.39 -0.46 32.15
N PRO A 53 14.45 -1.00 31.53
CA PRO A 53 15.13 -0.31 30.44
C PRO A 53 14.08 0.09 29.39
N PRO A 54 14.20 1.27 28.76
CA PRO A 54 13.26 1.67 27.73
C PRO A 54 13.19 0.53 26.72
N ARG A 55 12.01 -0.06 26.55
CA ARG A 55 11.77 -1.05 25.49
C ARG A 55 12.22 -0.36 24.22
N THR A 56 13.30 -0.84 23.61
CA THR A 56 13.69 -0.42 22.28
C THR A 56 12.52 -0.80 21.39
N THR A 57 11.60 0.13 21.16
CA THR A 57 10.43 -0.09 20.31
C THR A 57 11.00 -0.23 18.92
N ARG A 58 11.20 -1.49 18.50
CA ARG A 58 11.56 -1.82 17.13
C ARG A 58 10.53 -1.13 16.24
N LEU A 59 11.01 -0.25 15.36
CA LEU A 59 10.13 0.47 14.43
C LEU A 59 9.32 -0.56 13.65
N ALA A 60 8.03 -0.28 13.50
CA ALA A 60 7.12 -1.14 12.76
C ALA A 60 7.66 -1.36 11.34
N ARG A 61 7.63 -2.62 10.89
CA ARG A 61 8.07 -3.01 9.56
C ARG A 61 6.87 -3.17 8.65
N TYR A 62 7.01 -2.63 7.44
CA TYR A 62 6.01 -2.69 6.40
C TYR A 62 6.58 -3.23 5.10
N PHE A 63 5.70 -3.88 4.34
CA PHE A 63 6.01 -4.55 3.10
C PHE A 63 4.97 -4.19 2.04
N ASP A 64 5.42 -3.94 0.82
CA ASP A 64 4.53 -3.90 -0.35
C ASP A 64 4.20 -5.34 -0.74
N LEU A 65 2.91 -5.68 -0.67
CA LEU A 65 2.34 -6.96 -1.09
C LEU A 65 1.95 -6.85 -2.57
N HIS A 66 2.60 -7.66 -3.41
CA HIS A 66 2.45 -7.61 -4.85
C HIS A 66 2.27 -9.01 -5.45
N ASP A 67 1.67 -9.09 -6.64
CA ASP A 67 1.57 -10.33 -7.44
C ASP A 67 2.98 -10.85 -7.82
N ASP A 68 3.18 -12.17 -7.78
CA ASP A 68 4.38 -12.82 -8.33
C ASP A 68 4.23 -13.11 -9.83
N PHE A 69 4.41 -12.06 -10.66
CA PHE A 69 4.40 -12.17 -12.12
C PHE A 69 5.51 -13.05 -12.74
N ARG A 70 6.39 -13.64 -11.93
CA ARG A 70 7.51 -14.45 -12.43
C ARG A 70 7.14 -15.92 -12.57
N ILE A 71 5.96 -16.32 -12.10
CA ILE A 71 5.42 -17.68 -12.26
C ILE A 71 5.12 -17.91 -13.75
N PRO A 72 5.81 -18.83 -14.43
CA PRO A 72 5.55 -19.12 -15.84
C PRO A 72 4.14 -19.69 -16.03
N GLY A 73 3.42 -19.22 -17.06
CA GLY A 73 2.08 -19.71 -17.37
C GLY A 73 1.03 -19.46 -16.29
N ARG A 74 1.27 -18.50 -15.37
CA ARG A 74 0.33 -18.20 -14.30
C ARG A 74 -1.01 -17.75 -14.87
N PRO A 75 -2.14 -18.17 -14.29
CA PRO A 75 -3.45 -17.63 -14.66
C PRO A 75 -3.52 -16.12 -14.41
N GLU A 76 -4.05 -15.37 -15.37
CA GLU A 76 -4.33 -13.95 -15.21
C GLU A 76 -5.82 -13.74 -15.03
N LEU A 77 -6.17 -12.79 -14.17
CA LEU A 77 -7.56 -12.40 -13.91
C LEU A 77 -7.90 -11.14 -14.70
N SER A 78 -9.05 -11.16 -15.37
CA SER A 78 -9.57 -9.98 -16.08
C SER A 78 -9.91 -8.83 -15.12
N ASP A 79 -10.27 -7.65 -15.65
CA ASP A 79 -10.93 -6.65 -14.82
C ASP A 79 -12.22 -7.22 -14.20
N PRO A 80 -12.54 -6.89 -12.94
CA PRO A 80 -13.83 -7.23 -12.35
C PRO A 80 -14.95 -6.56 -13.14
N VAL A 81 -15.98 -7.33 -13.50
CA VAL A 81 -17.18 -6.82 -14.16
C VAL A 81 -18.42 -7.17 -13.34
N ALA A 82 -19.42 -6.30 -13.37
CA ALA A 82 -20.71 -6.61 -12.75
C ALA A 82 -21.40 -7.74 -13.52
N VAL A 83 -22.00 -8.67 -12.79
CA VAL A 83 -22.84 -9.74 -13.37
C VAL A 83 -24.10 -9.15 -13.99
N ASP A 84 -24.69 -8.13 -13.35
CA ASP A 84 -25.75 -7.33 -13.94
C ASP A 84 -25.18 -6.41 -15.03
N VAL A 85 -25.48 -6.74 -16.28
CA VAL A 85 -25.01 -6.03 -17.48
C VAL A 85 -25.46 -4.56 -17.52
N ARG A 86 -26.53 -4.19 -16.78
CA ARG A 86 -27.00 -2.81 -16.68
C ARG A 86 -26.15 -1.98 -15.71
N ARG A 87 -25.38 -2.64 -14.83
CA ARG A 87 -24.50 -1.98 -13.87
C ARG A 87 -23.09 -1.92 -14.46
N LYS A 88 -22.53 -0.71 -14.57
CA LYS A 88 -21.13 -0.51 -14.95
C LYS A 88 -20.36 -0.02 -13.74
N LEU A 89 -19.10 -0.45 -13.64
CA LEU A 89 -18.17 0.14 -12.69
C LEU A 89 -17.70 1.48 -13.26
N ASP A 90 -17.80 2.54 -12.46
CA ASP A 90 -17.46 3.90 -12.89
C ASP A 90 -15.96 4.11 -13.12
N SER A 91 -15.12 3.25 -12.54
CA SER A 91 -13.66 3.34 -12.63
C SER A 91 -13.01 1.98 -12.40
N VAL A 92 -11.98 1.67 -13.21
CA VAL A 92 -11.10 0.51 -13.00
C VAL A 92 -10.30 0.60 -11.69
N TRP A 93 -10.13 1.81 -11.15
CA TRP A 93 -9.40 2.07 -9.89
C TRP A 93 -10.29 2.04 -8.65
N LEU A 94 -11.57 1.65 -8.80
CA LEU A 94 -12.55 1.67 -7.70
C LEU A 94 -12.03 0.93 -6.46
N PHE A 95 -11.46 -0.26 -6.65
CA PHE A 95 -11.01 -1.16 -5.59
C PHE A 95 -9.61 -0.84 -5.03
N THR A 96 -8.88 0.07 -5.67
CA THR A 96 -7.51 0.46 -5.28
C THR A 96 -7.42 1.91 -4.80
N SER A 97 -8.54 2.63 -4.76
CA SER A 97 -8.63 4.03 -4.33
C SER A 97 -8.18 4.32 -2.88
N GLY A 98 -8.04 3.30 -2.04
CA GLY A 98 -7.74 3.46 -0.62
C GLY A 98 -8.95 3.88 0.21
N ALA A 99 -10.17 3.67 -0.30
CA ALA A 99 -11.43 4.00 0.35
C ALA A 99 -12.40 2.81 0.31
N ARG A 100 -13.38 2.81 1.22
CA ARG A 100 -14.47 1.82 1.19
C ARG A 100 -15.26 1.93 -0.11
N VAL A 101 -15.56 0.79 -0.69
CA VAL A 101 -16.37 0.68 -1.91
C VAL A 101 -17.83 0.53 -1.50
N ARG A 102 -18.66 1.43 -2.02
CA ARG A 102 -20.12 1.37 -1.88
C ARG A 102 -20.69 0.38 -2.91
N SER A 103 -21.80 -0.29 -2.55
CA SER A 103 -22.49 -1.35 -3.32
C SER A 103 -22.10 -1.47 -4.80
N VAL A 104 -21.39 -2.55 -5.13
CA VAL A 104 -21.01 -2.92 -6.52
C VAL A 104 -21.84 -4.06 -7.11
N GLY A 105 -22.75 -4.66 -6.32
CA GLY A 105 -23.51 -5.84 -6.73
C GLY A 105 -22.61 -7.08 -6.83
N LYS A 106 -23.10 -8.12 -7.50
CA LYS A 106 -22.29 -9.31 -7.80
C LYS A 106 -21.27 -8.99 -8.90
N LEU A 107 -20.05 -9.42 -8.70
CA LEU A 107 -18.94 -9.24 -9.60
C LEU A 107 -18.42 -10.59 -10.08
N ARG A 108 -17.87 -10.63 -11.30
CA ARG A 108 -17.18 -11.78 -11.84
C ARG A 108 -15.85 -11.41 -12.51
N LEU A 109 -14.93 -12.36 -12.57
CA LEU A 109 -13.64 -12.27 -13.24
C LEU A 109 -13.45 -13.48 -14.16
N ALA A 110 -12.92 -13.25 -15.35
CA ALA A 110 -12.46 -14.31 -16.24
C ALA A 110 -11.02 -14.72 -15.92
N VAL A 111 -10.67 -15.97 -16.23
CA VAL A 111 -9.33 -16.54 -16.01
C VAL A 111 -8.70 -16.88 -17.36
N THR A 112 -7.51 -16.34 -17.65
CA THR A 112 -6.79 -16.68 -18.89
C THR A 112 -5.27 -16.55 -18.72
N PRO A 113 -4.47 -17.57 -19.11
CA PRO A 113 -4.90 -18.93 -19.45
C PRO A 113 -5.46 -19.67 -18.22
N PRO A 114 -6.19 -20.78 -18.40
CA PRO A 114 -6.53 -21.67 -17.30
C PRO A 114 -5.28 -22.18 -16.58
N GLY A 115 -5.39 -22.49 -15.29
CA GLY A 115 -4.29 -23.06 -14.52
C GLY A 115 -4.58 -23.16 -13.02
N LEU A 116 -3.55 -23.42 -12.21
CA LEU A 116 -3.72 -23.59 -10.78
C LEU A 116 -4.21 -22.30 -10.11
N PRO A 117 -5.19 -22.36 -9.18
CA PRO A 117 -5.63 -21.18 -8.44
C PRO A 117 -4.47 -20.59 -7.64
N LEU A 118 -4.40 -19.26 -7.61
CA LEU A 118 -3.48 -18.51 -6.76
C LEU A 118 -4.26 -17.98 -5.55
N ASP A 119 -3.60 -17.93 -4.39
CA ASP A 119 -4.20 -17.35 -3.19
C ASP A 119 -4.27 -15.82 -3.24
N PHE A 120 -3.40 -15.21 -4.04
CA PHE A 120 -3.33 -13.77 -4.27
C PHE A 120 -2.97 -13.49 -5.73
N SER A 121 -3.74 -12.61 -6.36
CA SER A 121 -3.45 -12.09 -7.71
C SER A 121 -3.89 -10.63 -7.82
N LEU A 122 -3.23 -9.86 -8.70
CA LEU A 122 -3.70 -8.54 -9.11
C LEU A 122 -4.43 -8.66 -10.45
N ALA A 123 -5.73 -8.34 -10.43
CA ALA A 123 -6.64 -8.49 -11.55
C ALA A 123 -6.78 -7.19 -12.37
N GLY A 124 -6.78 -7.36 -13.69
CA GLY A 124 -7.10 -6.31 -14.65
C GLY A 124 -6.18 -5.08 -14.64
N ALA A 125 -6.61 -4.05 -15.38
CA ALA A 125 -5.90 -2.78 -15.49
C ALA A 125 -5.86 -2.02 -14.15
N GLY A 126 -6.88 -2.22 -13.30
CA GLY A 126 -6.98 -1.61 -11.99
C GLY A 126 -5.99 -2.13 -10.93
N LEU A 127 -5.27 -3.23 -11.24
CA LEU A 127 -4.45 -3.97 -10.28
C LEU A 127 -5.25 -4.31 -9.02
N THR A 128 -6.46 -4.83 -9.23
CA THR A 128 -7.41 -5.14 -8.15
C THR A 128 -6.94 -6.38 -7.41
N PRO A 129 -6.65 -6.33 -6.09
CA PRO A 129 -6.24 -7.52 -5.36
C PRO A 129 -7.40 -8.50 -5.21
N VAL A 130 -7.24 -9.70 -5.74
CA VAL A 130 -8.16 -10.83 -5.58
C VAL A 130 -7.47 -11.87 -4.71
N VAL A 131 -8.20 -12.36 -3.71
CA VAL A 131 -7.67 -13.27 -2.69
C VAL A 131 -8.58 -14.47 -2.49
N SER A 132 -7.97 -15.62 -2.17
CA SER A 132 -8.68 -16.83 -1.75
C SER A 132 -9.36 -16.63 -0.39
N ALA A 133 -10.32 -17.51 -0.06
CA ALA A 133 -10.95 -17.52 1.26
C ALA A 133 -9.96 -17.61 2.43
N ARG A 134 -8.86 -18.35 2.25
CA ARG A 134 -7.79 -18.51 3.26
C ARG A 134 -7.09 -17.19 3.55
N VAL A 135 -6.68 -16.47 2.50
CA VAL A 135 -6.07 -15.15 2.63
C VAL A 135 -7.06 -14.13 3.19
N ALA A 136 -8.32 -14.16 2.72
CA ALA A 136 -9.38 -13.31 3.24
C ALA A 136 -9.59 -13.50 4.76
N SER A 137 -9.47 -14.73 5.27
CA SER A 137 -9.55 -15.01 6.71
C SER A 137 -8.46 -14.30 7.51
N VAL A 138 -7.21 -14.35 7.03
CA VAL A 138 -6.07 -13.66 7.68
C VAL A 138 -6.34 -12.16 7.80
N PHE A 139 -6.79 -11.52 6.72
CA PHE A 139 -7.10 -10.09 6.74
C PHE A 139 -8.28 -9.74 7.64
N ARG A 140 -9.31 -10.60 7.68
CA ARG A 140 -10.48 -10.41 8.55
C ARG A 140 -10.10 -10.48 10.03
N GLU A 141 -9.22 -11.41 10.39
CA GLU A 141 -8.78 -11.60 11.77
C GLU A 141 -7.78 -10.51 12.20
N LEU A 142 -6.77 -10.25 11.37
CA LEU A 142 -5.64 -9.43 11.74
C LEU A 142 -5.77 -7.96 11.34
N ALA A 143 -6.73 -7.56 10.50
CA ALA A 143 -6.88 -6.17 10.07
C ALA A 143 -8.33 -5.77 9.71
N PRO A 144 -9.35 -6.14 10.52
CA PRO A 144 -10.77 -5.95 10.17
C PRO A 144 -11.15 -4.50 9.89
N ASP A 145 -10.53 -3.53 10.58
CA ASP A 145 -10.83 -2.10 10.44
C ASP A 145 -10.13 -1.46 9.24
N ASP A 146 -9.10 -2.10 8.70
CA ASP A 146 -8.28 -1.57 7.61
C ASP A 146 -8.73 -2.09 6.24
N VAL A 147 -9.51 -3.17 6.19
CA VAL A 147 -9.92 -3.83 4.94
C VAL A 147 -11.43 -3.92 4.76
N GLN A 148 -11.85 -4.06 3.51
CA GLN A 148 -13.17 -4.50 3.11
C GLN A 148 -12.99 -5.66 2.13
N LEU A 149 -13.69 -6.76 2.37
CA LEU A 149 -13.67 -7.95 1.52
C LEU A 149 -14.98 -8.02 0.75
N LEU A 150 -14.91 -7.98 -0.58
CA LEU A 150 -16.07 -8.05 -1.46
C LEU A 150 -16.08 -9.41 -2.16
N PRO A 151 -17.13 -10.23 -2.00
CA PRO A 151 -17.24 -11.49 -2.74
C PRO A 151 -17.18 -11.26 -4.24
N VAL A 152 -16.49 -12.16 -4.95
CA VAL A 152 -16.38 -12.12 -6.41
C VAL A 152 -16.36 -13.54 -6.97
N GLU A 153 -17.07 -13.75 -8.06
CA GLU A 153 -17.04 -15.00 -8.82
C GLU A 153 -15.79 -15.03 -9.69
N VAL A 154 -15.05 -16.14 -9.70
CA VAL A 154 -13.90 -16.35 -10.58
C VAL A 154 -14.25 -17.52 -11.49
N GLU A 155 -14.17 -17.32 -12.81
CA GLU A 155 -14.46 -18.37 -13.77
C GLU A 155 -13.63 -19.63 -13.48
N ASP A 156 -14.27 -20.80 -13.64
CA ASP A 156 -13.70 -22.13 -13.39
C ASP A 156 -13.16 -22.33 -11.95
N ARG A 157 -13.70 -21.60 -10.96
CA ARG A 157 -13.40 -21.77 -9.53
C ARG A 157 -14.68 -21.92 -8.72
N ASP A 158 -14.77 -23.02 -7.97
CA ASP A 158 -15.87 -23.25 -7.04
C ASP A 158 -15.59 -22.62 -5.66
N GLU A 159 -14.31 -22.45 -5.31
CA GLU A 159 -13.94 -21.88 -4.02
C GLU A 159 -14.26 -20.37 -3.94
N PRO A 160 -14.69 -19.87 -2.75
CA PRO A 160 -14.95 -18.45 -2.58
C PRO A 160 -13.70 -17.58 -2.75
N HIS A 161 -13.83 -16.54 -3.57
CA HIS A 161 -12.82 -15.51 -3.77
C HIS A 161 -13.36 -14.14 -3.36
N PHE A 162 -12.44 -13.24 -3.01
CA PHE A 162 -12.77 -11.90 -2.54
C PHE A 162 -11.86 -10.87 -3.19
N ILE A 163 -12.43 -9.72 -3.57
CA ILE A 163 -11.65 -8.51 -3.79
C ILE A 163 -11.26 -7.95 -2.43
N LEU A 164 -9.96 -7.76 -2.21
CA LEU A 164 -9.40 -7.13 -1.03
C LEU A 164 -9.24 -5.62 -1.27
N VAL A 165 -10.11 -4.84 -0.63
CA VAL A 165 -10.05 -3.38 -0.64
C VAL A 165 -9.35 -2.92 0.64
N ALA A 166 -8.19 -2.29 0.51
CA ALA A 166 -7.60 -1.53 1.61
C ALA A 166 -8.33 -0.19 1.74
N THR A 167 -8.87 0.09 2.92
CA THR A 167 -9.82 1.20 3.14
C THR A 167 -9.16 2.47 3.70
N ARG A 168 -7.83 2.46 3.79
CA ARG A 168 -7.03 3.56 4.33
C ARG A 168 -6.05 4.07 3.29
N LEU A 169 -6.06 5.38 3.08
CA LEU A 169 -5.11 6.09 2.24
C LEU A 169 -4.19 6.93 3.13
N VAL A 170 -2.90 6.60 3.16
CA VAL A 170 -1.96 7.09 4.19
C VAL A 170 -0.82 7.88 3.58
N ARG A 171 -0.58 9.11 4.07
CA ARG A 171 0.53 9.98 3.66
C ARG A 171 1.84 9.62 4.39
N CYS A 172 2.46 8.53 3.97
CA CYS A 172 3.67 8.01 4.63
C CYS A 172 4.87 7.79 3.70
N ILE A 173 4.80 8.12 2.40
CA ILE A 173 5.96 7.99 1.51
C ILE A 173 7.09 8.89 2.03
N ASP A 174 8.30 8.33 2.09
CA ASP A 174 9.52 9.06 2.37
C ASP A 174 10.28 9.29 1.06
N ASP A 175 10.03 10.43 0.44
CA ASP A 175 10.61 10.82 -0.85
C ASP A 175 12.15 10.77 -0.83
N ARG A 176 12.77 11.09 0.32
CA ARG A 176 14.24 11.13 0.45
C ARG A 176 14.85 9.74 0.55
N ALA A 177 14.08 8.78 1.06
CA ALA A 177 14.53 7.40 1.21
C ALA A 177 14.24 6.55 -0.04
N CYS A 178 13.30 6.96 -0.88
CA CYS A 178 13.01 6.31 -2.16
C CYS A 178 14.23 6.36 -3.10
N GLU A 179 14.32 5.40 -4.03
CA GLU A 179 15.41 5.37 -5.02
C GLU A 179 15.25 6.51 -6.05
N GLU A 180 14.02 6.75 -6.48
CA GLU A 180 13.66 7.84 -7.39
C GLU A 180 12.22 8.27 -7.14
N VAL A 181 11.99 9.58 -7.13
CA VAL A 181 10.67 10.18 -7.08
C VAL A 181 10.60 11.26 -8.15
N ILE A 182 9.65 11.13 -9.06
CA ILE A 182 9.35 12.12 -10.10
C ILE A 182 7.94 12.61 -9.87
N HIS A 183 7.77 13.92 -9.80
CA HIS A 183 6.47 14.57 -9.74
C HIS A 183 6.11 15.14 -11.11
N TYR A 184 4.81 15.29 -11.37
CA TYR A 184 4.35 16.09 -12.50
C TYR A 184 4.71 17.55 -12.29
N THR A 185 5.16 18.17 -13.38
CA THR A 185 5.56 19.57 -13.47
C THR A 185 4.61 20.33 -14.39
N ALA A 186 4.69 21.67 -14.43
CA ALA A 186 3.85 22.47 -15.31
C ALA A 186 4.13 22.17 -16.79
N GLU A 187 5.38 21.84 -17.11
CA GLU A 187 5.89 21.49 -18.43
C GLU A 187 5.30 20.17 -18.95
N ASP A 188 4.76 19.31 -18.08
CA ASP A 188 4.10 18.07 -18.47
C ASP A 188 2.69 18.28 -19.07
N GLY A 189 2.17 19.51 -19.06
CA GLY A 189 0.91 19.86 -19.72
C GLY A 189 -0.36 19.32 -19.02
N LEU A 190 -0.25 18.92 -17.75
CA LEU A 190 -1.35 18.41 -16.92
C LEU A 190 -1.47 19.24 -15.63
N PRO A 191 -2.05 20.47 -15.70
CA PRO A 191 -2.08 21.40 -14.58
C PRO A 191 -2.71 20.82 -13.30
N GLU A 192 -3.73 19.96 -13.45
CA GLU A 192 -4.42 19.30 -12.35
C GLU A 192 -3.57 18.26 -11.62
N ARG A 193 -2.41 17.90 -12.17
CA ARG A 193 -1.50 16.90 -11.60
C ARG A 193 -0.22 17.47 -11.06
N VAL A 194 0.06 18.75 -11.26
CA VAL A 194 1.31 19.36 -10.81
C VAL A 194 1.52 19.06 -9.32
N GLY A 195 2.68 18.52 -8.98
CA GLY A 195 3.01 18.08 -7.62
C GLY A 195 2.53 16.67 -7.24
N HIS A 196 1.73 15.99 -8.06
CA HIS A 196 1.39 14.58 -7.85
C HIS A 196 2.54 13.67 -8.30
N TYR A 197 2.65 12.49 -7.68
CA TYR A 197 3.61 11.48 -8.09
C TYR A 197 3.35 11.01 -9.52
N ARG A 198 4.39 11.06 -10.34
CA ARG A 198 4.44 10.52 -11.69
C ARG A 198 5.19 9.19 -11.73
N ASN A 199 6.27 9.09 -10.95
CA ASN A 199 7.04 7.86 -10.80
C ASN A 199 7.57 7.75 -9.36
N VAL A 200 7.48 6.54 -8.79
CA VAL A 200 8.14 6.20 -7.53
C VAL A 200 8.87 4.87 -7.73
N ARG A 201 10.21 4.89 -7.62
CA ARG A 201 11.04 3.68 -7.63
C ARG A 201 11.65 3.44 -6.27
N GLY A 202 11.77 2.16 -5.92
CA GLY A 202 12.33 1.76 -4.63
C GLY A 202 11.54 2.34 -3.46
N LEU A 203 10.20 2.22 -3.50
CA LEU A 203 9.28 2.81 -2.53
C LEU A 203 9.76 2.65 -1.08
N ARG A 204 9.74 3.74 -0.34
CA ARG A 204 9.99 3.79 1.09
C ARG A 204 8.87 4.51 1.82
N VAL A 205 8.51 3.98 2.98
CA VAL A 205 7.51 4.57 3.87
C VAL A 205 8.11 4.82 5.23
N ASP A 206 7.74 5.95 5.81
CA ASP A 206 8.03 6.32 7.18
C ASP A 206 7.02 5.64 8.12
N PRO A 207 7.45 4.65 8.94
CA PRO A 207 6.55 3.92 9.82
C PRO A 207 5.94 4.80 10.92
N THR A 208 6.50 5.98 11.20
CA THR A 208 5.92 6.91 12.19
C THR A 208 4.67 7.62 11.66
N LYS A 209 4.49 7.65 10.33
CA LYS A 209 3.35 8.30 9.65
C LYS A 209 2.20 7.34 9.32
N THR A 210 2.32 6.06 9.66
CA THR A 210 1.30 5.05 9.32
C THR A 210 0.13 5.02 10.30
N ASN A 211 0.25 5.72 11.43
CA ASN A 211 -0.79 5.84 12.45
C ASN A 211 -1.33 4.48 12.92
N GLY A 212 -0.44 3.47 12.99
CA GLY A 212 -0.78 2.11 13.44
C GLY A 212 -1.57 1.26 12.42
N ALA A 213 -1.81 1.74 11.20
CA ALA A 213 -2.47 0.94 10.17
C ALA A 213 -1.68 -0.34 9.88
N ARG A 214 -2.39 -1.47 9.78
CA ARG A 214 -1.84 -2.79 9.44
C ARG A 214 -1.93 -3.10 7.95
N VAL A 215 -2.92 -2.53 7.26
CA VAL A 215 -3.11 -2.61 5.81
C VAL A 215 -3.52 -1.25 5.26
N PHE A 216 -2.87 -0.75 4.22
CA PHE A 216 -3.22 0.54 3.63
C PHE A 216 -2.68 0.73 2.21
N ARG A 217 -3.18 1.76 1.53
CA ARG A 217 -2.62 2.31 0.30
C ARG A 217 -1.84 3.58 0.61
N THR A 218 -0.76 3.84 -0.10
CA THR A 218 -0.02 5.10 0.02
C THR A 218 -0.75 6.23 -0.69
N TRP A 219 -0.91 7.37 -0.01
CA TRP A 219 -1.47 8.56 -0.61
C TRP A 219 -0.60 9.06 -1.76
N GLY A 220 -1.23 9.43 -2.87
CA GLY A 220 -0.54 9.87 -4.09
C GLY A 220 0.09 8.74 -4.92
N TRP A 221 0.23 7.53 -4.36
CA TRP A 221 0.70 6.33 -5.07
C TRP A 221 -0.13 5.10 -4.67
N PRO A 222 -1.44 5.05 -4.95
CA PRO A 222 -2.35 4.04 -4.39
C PRO A 222 -2.15 2.62 -4.95
N VAL A 223 -1.31 2.46 -5.97
CA VAL A 223 -1.01 1.14 -6.58
C VAL A 223 -0.34 0.17 -5.61
N SER A 224 0.43 0.66 -4.63
CA SER A 224 1.10 -0.19 -3.63
C SER A 224 0.15 -0.58 -2.51
N LEU A 225 0.09 -1.89 -2.21
CA LEU A 225 -0.70 -2.45 -1.12
C LEU A 225 0.24 -2.74 0.04
N ILE A 226 0.24 -1.86 1.03
CA ILE A 226 1.18 -1.97 2.15
C ILE A 226 0.57 -2.79 3.27
N VAL A 227 1.31 -3.80 3.73
CA VAL A 227 0.95 -4.66 4.85
C VAL A 227 2.02 -4.64 5.94
N SER A 228 1.59 -4.76 7.19
CA SER A 228 2.48 -4.89 8.34
C SER A 228 3.22 -6.23 8.38
N GLU A 229 4.30 -6.30 9.16
CA GLU A 229 5.05 -7.54 9.41
C GLU A 229 4.17 -8.71 9.86
N GLY A 230 3.24 -8.50 10.79
CA GLY A 230 2.37 -9.56 11.28
C GLY A 230 1.44 -10.14 10.21
N ILE A 231 0.93 -9.31 9.29
CA ILE A 231 0.14 -9.79 8.14
C ILE A 231 1.03 -10.62 7.21
N LYS A 232 2.22 -10.11 6.88
CA LYS A 232 3.18 -10.84 6.03
C LYS A 232 3.51 -12.21 6.62
N GLU A 233 3.87 -12.27 7.90
CA GLU A 233 4.26 -13.51 8.57
C GLU A 233 3.10 -14.52 8.59
N ALA A 234 1.87 -14.06 8.85
CA ALA A 234 0.69 -14.92 8.80
C ALA A 234 0.43 -15.49 7.38
N LEU A 235 0.58 -14.68 6.34
CA LEU A 235 0.44 -15.12 4.95
C LEU A 235 1.54 -16.10 4.54
N GLU A 236 2.79 -15.86 4.94
CA GLU A 236 3.90 -16.80 4.69
C GLU A 236 3.73 -18.11 5.44
N HIS A 237 3.29 -18.06 6.70
CA HIS A 237 3.00 -19.26 7.50
C HIS A 237 1.86 -20.09 6.91
N ALA A 238 0.85 -19.43 6.32
CA ALA A 238 -0.23 -20.08 5.60
C ALA A 238 0.22 -20.71 4.26
N GLY A 239 1.45 -20.45 3.79
CA GLY A 239 1.99 -21.04 2.56
C GLY A 239 1.23 -20.60 1.30
N ILE A 240 0.89 -19.31 1.21
CA ILE A 240 0.07 -18.78 0.11
C ILE A 240 0.83 -18.76 -1.23
N ALA A 241 0.12 -19.00 -2.32
CA ALA A 241 0.65 -18.87 -3.69
C ALA A 241 0.32 -17.50 -4.31
N GLY A 242 1.16 -17.04 -5.25
CA GLY A 242 0.90 -15.86 -6.08
C GLY A 242 1.31 -14.51 -5.49
N ALA A 243 1.82 -14.46 -4.26
CA ALA A 243 2.25 -13.22 -3.60
C ALA A 243 3.78 -13.06 -3.49
N ARG A 244 4.24 -11.81 -3.50
CA ARG A 244 5.58 -11.37 -3.10
C ARG A 244 5.49 -10.22 -2.12
N PHE A 245 6.52 -10.13 -1.28
CA PHE A 245 6.68 -9.05 -0.32
C PHE A 245 7.99 -8.31 -0.57
N ALA A 246 7.92 -6.99 -0.68
CA ALA A 246 9.09 -6.12 -0.73
C ALA A 246 9.12 -5.22 0.51
N GLU A 247 10.18 -5.27 1.31
CA GLU A 247 10.29 -4.41 2.49
C GLU A 247 10.44 -2.93 2.11
N VAL A 248 9.56 -2.09 2.65
CA VAL A 248 9.48 -0.64 2.34
C VAL A 248 9.88 0.27 3.51
N THR A 249 10.28 -0.30 4.64
CA THR A 249 10.69 0.45 5.85
C THR A 249 12.19 0.49 6.08
N LYS A 250 12.96 -0.41 5.45
CA LYS A 250 14.43 -0.35 5.50
C LYS A 250 14.99 0.57 4.42
N PRO A 251 16.07 1.32 4.69
CA PRO A 251 16.78 2.05 3.66
C PRO A 251 17.19 1.10 2.51
N PRO A 252 17.17 1.54 1.24
CA PRO A 252 17.63 0.71 0.14
C PRO A 252 19.09 0.29 0.37
N ARG A 253 19.41 -0.98 0.08
CA ARG A 253 20.81 -1.42 0.03
C ARG A 253 21.50 -0.58 -1.04
N LYS A 254 22.49 0.24 -0.68
CA LYS A 254 23.30 0.98 -1.67
C LYS A 254 23.85 -0.02 -2.69
N PRO A 255 23.67 0.20 -4.00
CA PRO A 255 24.22 -0.70 -5.00
C PRO A 255 25.75 -0.71 -4.84
N ARG A 256 26.34 -1.92 -4.76
CA ARG A 256 27.80 -2.09 -4.83
C ARG A 256 28.25 -1.50 -6.18
N ARG A 257 29.02 -0.40 -6.15
CA ARG A 257 29.71 0.12 -7.34
C ARG A 257 30.51 -1.04 -7.96
N LYS A 258 30.09 -1.53 -9.13
CA LYS A 258 30.96 -2.36 -9.97
C LYS A 258 32.13 -1.46 -10.39
N LYS A 259 33.33 -1.75 -9.89
CA LYS A 259 34.55 -1.15 -10.43
C LYS A 259 34.63 -1.57 -11.89
N THR A 260 34.39 -0.64 -12.80
CA THR A 260 34.69 -0.82 -14.23
C THR A 260 36.19 -1.05 -14.34
N ALA A 261 36.60 -2.26 -14.71
CA ALA A 261 37.99 -2.55 -15.04
C ALA A 261 38.35 -1.71 -16.28
N ALA A 262 39.29 -0.79 -16.12
CA ALA A 262 39.87 -0.04 -17.23
C ALA A 262 40.48 -1.04 -18.22
N LYS A 263 39.92 -1.07 -19.43
CA LYS A 263 40.47 -1.84 -20.55
C LYS A 263 41.79 -1.17 -20.94
N LYS A 264 42.93 -1.71 -20.48
CA LYS A 264 44.27 -1.29 -20.94
C LYS A 264 44.35 -1.58 -22.44
N SER A 265 44.33 -0.53 -23.25
CA SER A 265 44.65 -0.60 -24.69
C SER A 265 46.09 -1.07 -24.87
N ARG A 266 46.27 -2.22 -25.52
CA ARG A 266 47.58 -2.77 -25.89
C ARG A 266 48.08 -2.02 -27.13
N PRO A 267 49.32 -1.52 -27.18
CA PRO A 267 49.82 -0.78 -28.34
C PRO A 267 50.06 -1.74 -29.52
N LYS A 268 49.64 -1.32 -30.72
CA LYS A 268 49.98 -1.99 -31.98
C LYS A 268 51.48 -1.84 -32.23
N ARG A 269 52.20 -2.96 -32.28
CA ARG A 269 53.55 -2.99 -32.87
C ARG A 269 53.42 -2.93 -34.39
N ARG A 270 54.19 -2.00 -34.98
CA ARG A 270 54.50 -1.95 -36.42
C ARG A 270 55.46 -3.08 -36.77
#